data_AF-A0A8J2LWB4-F1
#
_entry.id   AF-A0A8J2LWB4-F1
#
_cell.length_a   1.000
_cell.length_b   1.000
_cell.length_c   1.000
_cell.angle_alpha   90.00
_cell.angle_beta   90.00
_cell.angle_gamma   90.00
#
_symmetry.space_group_name_H-M   'P 1'
#
loop_
_entity.id
_entity.type
_entity.pdbx_description
1 polymer ?
#
loop_
_entity_poly.entity_id
_entity_poly.type
_entity_poly.pdbx_seq_one_letter_code
_entity_poly.pdbx_strand_id
1 'polypeptide(L)'
;MFELPYKHEWNCFSSVVEMCDIRETYRRSSSHTRHLCFMRRRTRRTSSFFSKRFLLSLFNCCLPSSCNSKAKLHKEMAGPVVIPARDKHTATIIFLHGLGDTGHGWSSVFADEIRHDHIKYICPHAPTRAVTLNFGMQMPAWYDLYGLTPNAEEDEEGIDESAMILHSIIDSEIDSGIPSERIMVGGFSMGGALALYAGLIYDKPLAGIIGLSSFLVQRTKLPGNHTANKGVQIFMGHGGQDFLVPLSFGRMTEAYIKAFNPNINMKVYPRMAHSSCPEELVDVKEFIAQRLPPI
;
A
#
# COMPACT_ATOMS: atom_id res chain seq x y z
N MET A 1 45.11 -7.13 11.31
CA MET A 1 45.42 -6.30 10.14
C MET A 1 44.84 -7.03 8.94
N PHE A 2 43.70 -6.56 8.44
CA PHE A 2 42.99 -7.15 7.31
C PHE A 2 42.58 -6.00 6.39
N GLU A 3 43.00 -6.09 5.13
CA GLU A 3 42.47 -5.27 4.04
C GLU A 3 41.90 -6.21 2.98
N LEU A 4 40.70 -5.90 2.49
CA LEU A 4 40.16 -6.44 1.25
C LEU A 4 39.58 -5.23 0.48
N PRO A 5 39.96 -5.02 -0.79
CA PRO A 5 39.60 -3.80 -1.51
C PRO A 5 38.13 -3.79 -1.94
N TYR A 6 37.55 -2.60 -1.91
CA TYR A 6 36.19 -2.33 -2.38
C TYR A 6 36.15 -2.13 -3.90
N LYS A 7 34.96 -2.37 -4.47
CA LYS A 7 34.41 -1.99 -5.79
C LYS A 7 34.16 -3.14 -6.78
N HIS A 8 32.88 -3.32 -7.10
CA HIS A 8 32.44 -3.73 -8.43
C HIS A 8 31.51 -2.66 -8.99
N GLU A 9 31.84 -2.15 -10.17
CA GLU A 9 31.07 -1.14 -10.90
C GLU A 9 30.12 -1.86 -11.87
N TRP A 10 28.81 -1.60 -11.76
CA TRP A 10 27.78 -2.27 -12.57
C TRP A 10 27.56 -1.54 -13.90
N ASN A 11 28.41 -1.83 -14.88
CA ASN A 11 28.19 -1.41 -16.27
C ASN A 11 27.00 -2.19 -16.87
N CYS A 12 25.89 -1.50 -17.10
CA CYS A 12 24.71 -2.07 -17.74
C CYS A 12 24.87 -2.11 -19.27
N PHE A 13 24.46 -3.20 -19.91
CA PHE A 13 24.51 -3.34 -21.37
C PHE A 13 23.43 -2.46 -22.05
N SER A 14 23.84 -1.70 -23.07
CA SER A 14 22.91 -0.99 -23.95
C SER A 14 22.39 -1.92 -25.05
N SER A 15 21.10 -2.22 -25.05
CA SER A 15 20.43 -2.90 -26.18
C SER A 15 19.08 -2.25 -26.49
N VAL A 16 19.13 -1.34 -27.47
CA VAL A 16 18.07 -0.81 -28.34
C VAL A 16 16.66 -1.37 -28.13
N VAL A 17 15.72 -0.48 -27.84
CA VAL A 17 14.30 -0.63 -28.23
C VAL A 17 13.94 0.61 -29.05
N GLU A 18 13.78 0.46 -30.36
CA GLU A 18 13.15 1.48 -31.19
C GLU A 18 11.65 1.51 -30.88
N MET A 19 11.08 2.70 -30.68
CA MET A 19 9.65 2.87 -30.46
C MET A 19 9.10 3.82 -31.52
N CYS A 20 8.14 3.33 -32.32
CA CYS A 20 7.60 4.06 -33.46
C CYS A 20 6.80 5.31 -33.02
N ASP A 21 7.24 6.48 -33.48
CA ASP A 21 6.52 7.75 -33.36
C ASP A 21 5.56 7.93 -34.55
N ILE A 22 4.25 8.00 -34.30
CA ILE A 22 3.25 8.35 -35.31
C ILE A 22 2.08 9.14 -34.68
N ARG A 23 1.71 10.24 -35.35
CA ARG A 23 0.54 11.13 -35.18
C ARG A 23 0.72 12.31 -34.22
N GLU A 24 1.17 13.46 -34.70
CA GLU A 24 0.44 14.45 -35.55
C GLU A 24 -0.57 15.33 -34.79
N THR A 25 -0.08 16.52 -34.44
CA THR A 25 -0.67 17.83 -34.81
C THR A 25 -2.20 17.99 -34.83
N TYR A 26 -2.70 18.78 -33.87
CA TYR A 26 -3.84 19.68 -34.12
C TYR A 26 -3.56 21.07 -33.52
N ARG A 27 -3.61 22.12 -34.35
CA ARG A 27 -3.34 23.51 -33.95
C ARG A 27 -3.96 24.50 -34.94
N ARG A 28 -4.37 25.68 -34.45
CA ARG A 28 -5.19 26.72 -35.12
C ARG A 28 -6.70 26.33 -35.16
N SER A 29 -7.66 27.26 -35.15
CA SER A 29 -7.55 28.74 -35.18
C SER A 29 -8.64 29.43 -34.36
N SER A 30 -8.34 30.64 -33.86
CA SER A 30 -9.28 31.76 -33.74
C SER A 30 -8.48 33.05 -33.52
N SER A 31 -8.91 34.16 -34.12
CA SER A 31 -8.25 35.47 -33.98
C SER A 31 -9.18 36.60 -34.40
N HIS A 32 -8.90 37.82 -33.91
CA HIS A 32 -9.69 39.05 -34.12
C HIS A 32 -11.06 39.01 -33.40
N THR A 33 -11.63 40.13 -32.93
CA THR A 33 -11.29 41.55 -33.19
C THR A 33 -11.31 42.38 -31.90
N ARG A 34 -10.41 43.37 -31.78
CA ARG A 34 -10.48 44.42 -30.72
C ARG A 34 -11.47 45.51 -31.13
N HIS A 35 -12.08 46.24 -30.19
CA HIS A 35 -12.12 47.72 -30.27
C HIS A 35 -12.45 48.43 -28.94
N LEU A 36 -11.85 49.62 -28.80
CA LEU A 36 -12.14 50.83 -28.00
C LEU A 36 -13.19 50.76 -26.86
N CYS A 37 -12.91 51.09 -25.60
CA CYS A 37 -12.34 52.32 -24.99
C CYS A 37 -13.37 53.43 -24.68
N PHE A 38 -13.53 53.78 -23.40
CA PHE A 38 -13.71 55.18 -22.99
C PHE A 38 -13.22 55.44 -21.54
N MET A 39 -12.90 56.70 -21.21
CA MET A 39 -12.44 57.13 -19.87
C MET A 39 -13.52 57.94 -19.12
N ARG A 40 -13.57 57.84 -17.79
CA ARG A 40 -13.51 58.95 -16.78
C ARG A 40 -13.86 58.42 -15.37
N ARG A 41 -13.04 58.67 -14.33
CA ARG A 41 -12.99 59.85 -13.39
C ARG A 41 -14.23 60.01 -12.48
N ARG A 42 -14.18 60.50 -11.22
CA ARG A 42 -13.11 60.69 -10.19
C ARG A 42 -13.66 61.52 -8.99
N THR A 43 -13.81 60.95 -7.77
CA THR A 43 -14.02 61.67 -6.46
C THR A 43 -14.04 60.60 -5.33
N ARG A 44 -13.53 60.72 -4.07
CA ARG A 44 -13.41 61.78 -3.02
C ARG A 44 -14.78 62.31 -2.52
N ARG A 45 -15.12 62.57 -1.25
CA ARG A 45 -14.45 62.70 0.10
C ARG A 45 -15.60 62.55 1.16
N THR A 46 -15.53 62.52 2.51
CA THR A 46 -14.52 62.81 3.56
C THR A 46 -14.85 62.02 4.87
N SER A 47 -14.21 62.36 5.99
CA SER A 47 -14.51 62.09 7.41
C SER A 47 -15.69 62.98 7.94
N SER A 48 -16.09 63.09 9.23
CA SER A 48 -15.39 62.90 10.52
C SER A 48 -16.26 62.90 11.82
N PHE A 49 -15.84 62.13 12.84
CA PHE A 49 -15.71 62.47 14.29
C PHE A 49 -16.92 62.73 15.27
N PHE A 50 -16.60 62.60 16.57
CA PHE A 50 -17.36 62.88 17.84
C PHE A 50 -18.57 61.96 18.18
N SER A 51 -18.90 61.60 19.45
CA SER A 51 -18.15 61.62 20.74
C SER A 51 -18.91 60.94 21.92
N LYS A 52 -18.19 60.15 22.74
CA LYS A 52 -18.39 59.82 24.20
C LYS A 52 -19.78 59.38 24.75
N ARG A 53 -19.78 58.20 25.41
CA ARG A 53 -20.44 57.80 26.70
C ARG A 53 -21.98 58.01 26.84
N PHE A 54 -22.75 57.17 27.55
CA PHE A 54 -22.46 56.35 28.74
C PHE A 54 -23.47 55.17 28.89
N LEU A 55 -23.37 54.44 30.02
CA LEU A 55 -24.30 53.42 30.57
C LEU A 55 -24.27 51.98 30.02
N LEU A 56 -24.57 51.08 30.98
CA LEU A 56 -24.55 49.62 30.92
C LEU A 56 -25.90 49.08 30.43
N SER A 57 -25.93 47.88 29.82
CA SER A 57 -26.38 46.65 30.50
C SER A 57 -26.66 45.52 29.51
N LEU A 58 -26.38 44.28 29.94
CA LEU A 58 -26.95 43.00 29.46
C LEU A 58 -27.37 42.87 27.99
N PHE A 59 -26.58 42.15 27.19
CA PHE A 59 -27.14 41.07 26.35
C PHE A 59 -26.13 39.93 26.15
N ASN A 60 -26.65 38.70 26.02
CA ASN A 60 -25.89 37.46 26.09
C ASN A 60 -25.53 36.93 24.68
N CYS A 61 -24.25 36.99 24.31
CA CYS A 61 -23.72 36.36 23.09
C CYS A 61 -22.35 35.71 23.34
N CYS A 62 -22.34 34.48 23.85
CA CYS A 62 -21.16 33.63 23.76
C CYS A 62 -20.87 33.29 22.30
N LEU A 63 -19.84 33.92 21.71
CA LEU A 63 -19.27 33.49 20.44
C LEU A 63 -18.37 32.26 20.69
N PRO A 64 -18.67 31.06 20.15
CA PRO A 64 -17.75 29.95 20.20
C PRO A 64 -16.58 30.23 19.26
N SER A 65 -15.40 30.51 19.84
CA SER A 65 -14.18 30.73 19.07
C SER A 65 -13.82 29.51 18.23
N SER A 66 -13.50 29.75 16.95
CA SER A 66 -13.25 28.73 15.93
C SER A 66 -12.24 27.66 16.38
N CYS A 67 -12.73 26.43 16.58
CA CYS A 67 -11.91 25.24 16.78
C CYS A 67 -12.46 24.06 15.95
N ASN A 68 -12.57 24.24 14.62
CA ASN A 68 -12.95 23.13 13.73
C ASN A 68 -12.41 23.32 12.29
N SER A 69 -11.17 22.88 12.04
CA SER A 69 -10.60 22.82 10.68
C SER A 69 -9.55 21.71 10.46
N LYS A 70 -9.45 20.73 11.36
CA LYS A 70 -8.54 19.56 11.23
C LYS A 70 -9.24 18.19 11.40
N ALA A 71 -10.55 18.16 11.61
CA ALA A 71 -11.33 16.94 11.84
C ALA A 71 -12.30 16.64 10.68
N LYS A 72 -11.82 16.63 9.42
CA LYS A 72 -12.70 16.31 8.27
C LYS A 72 -11.99 15.81 7.00
N LEU A 73 -11.28 14.68 7.08
CA LEU A 73 -11.01 13.84 5.90
C LEU A 73 -10.80 12.34 6.17
N HIS A 74 -11.35 11.81 7.28
CA HIS A 74 -11.65 10.38 7.35
C HIS A 74 -12.78 10.08 6.36
N LYS A 75 -12.39 9.77 5.14
CA LYS A 75 -13.22 9.12 4.11
C LYS A 75 -13.59 7.75 4.68
N GLU A 76 -14.88 7.47 4.86
CA GLU A 76 -15.32 6.17 5.39
C GLU A 76 -14.80 5.06 4.48
N MET A 77 -13.86 4.26 4.99
CA MET A 77 -13.38 3.07 4.30
C MET A 77 -14.45 1.99 4.43
N ALA A 78 -14.69 1.24 3.36
CA ALA A 78 -15.51 0.03 3.46
C ALA A 78 -14.85 -0.93 4.48
N GLY A 79 -15.63 -1.42 5.45
CA GLY A 79 -15.15 -2.39 6.42
C GLY A 79 -14.64 -3.67 5.73
N PRO A 80 -13.62 -4.34 6.28
CA PRO A 80 -12.97 -5.47 5.63
C PRO A 80 -13.95 -6.62 5.33
N VAL A 81 -13.69 -7.37 4.26
CA VAL A 81 -14.36 -8.65 4.04
C VAL A 81 -13.79 -9.66 5.05
N VAL A 82 -14.63 -10.09 6.00
CA VAL A 82 -14.23 -11.03 7.05
C VAL A 82 -14.88 -12.39 6.80
N ILE A 83 -14.05 -13.42 6.70
CA ILE A 83 -14.46 -14.82 6.59
C ILE A 83 -14.23 -15.45 7.97
N PRO A 84 -15.28 -15.76 8.74
CA PRO A 84 -15.12 -16.35 10.05
C PRO A 84 -14.55 -17.77 9.97
N ALA A 85 -13.81 -18.17 11.01
CA ALA A 85 -13.55 -19.57 11.30
C ALA A 85 -14.88 -20.35 11.39
N ARG A 86 -14.90 -21.60 10.93
CA ARG A 86 -16.05 -22.50 11.12
C ARG A 86 -15.99 -23.18 12.49
N ASP A 87 -14.77 -23.51 12.93
CA ASP A 87 -14.46 -24.03 14.26
C ASP A 87 -14.07 -22.88 15.22
N LYS A 88 -13.56 -23.24 16.40
CA LYS A 88 -12.92 -22.32 17.34
C LYS A 88 -11.85 -21.49 16.61
N HIS A 89 -12.05 -20.18 16.58
CA HIS A 89 -11.08 -19.22 16.05
C HIS A 89 -9.79 -19.27 16.91
N THR A 90 -8.68 -19.67 16.30
CA THR A 90 -7.37 -19.77 17.00
C THR A 90 -6.20 -19.18 16.21
N ALA A 91 -6.47 -18.64 15.03
CA ALA A 91 -5.48 -17.96 14.18
C ALA A 91 -6.18 -17.02 13.21
N THR A 92 -5.46 -15.99 12.74
CA THR A 92 -5.98 -15.03 11.75
C THR A 92 -5.00 -14.84 10.60
N ILE A 93 -5.55 -14.74 9.38
CA ILE A 93 -4.81 -14.34 8.18
C ILE A 93 -5.36 -13.00 7.70
N ILE A 94 -4.48 -12.01 7.55
CA ILE A 94 -4.83 -10.70 6.98
C ILE A 94 -4.20 -10.63 5.58
N PHE A 95 -5.03 -10.50 4.54
CA PHE A 95 -4.56 -10.58 3.15
C PHE A 95 -4.91 -9.34 2.32
N LEU A 96 -3.89 -8.71 1.75
CA LEU A 96 -3.97 -7.42 1.07
C LEU A 96 -4.07 -7.61 -0.46
N HIS A 97 -5.12 -7.06 -1.06
CA HIS A 97 -5.37 -7.16 -2.50
C HIS A 97 -4.43 -6.26 -3.33
N GLY A 98 -4.39 -6.50 -4.65
CA GLY A 98 -3.62 -5.72 -5.61
C GLY A 98 -4.22 -4.33 -5.91
N LEU A 99 -3.49 -3.54 -6.70
CA LEU A 99 -3.94 -2.21 -7.17
C LEU A 99 -5.27 -2.31 -7.94
N GLY A 100 -6.25 -1.49 -7.57
CA GLY A 100 -7.56 -1.38 -8.25
C GLY A 100 -8.59 -2.46 -7.85
N ASP A 101 -8.17 -3.53 -7.18
CA ASP A 101 -9.03 -4.60 -6.66
C ASP A 101 -9.70 -4.18 -5.32
N THR A 102 -10.41 -5.11 -4.67
CA THR A 102 -11.02 -4.93 -3.34
C THR A 102 -10.82 -6.18 -2.48
N GLY A 103 -11.11 -6.10 -1.18
CA GLY A 103 -11.10 -7.27 -0.29
C GLY A 103 -11.98 -8.45 -0.75
N HIS A 104 -12.92 -8.24 -1.67
CA HIS A 104 -13.72 -9.33 -2.25
C HIS A 104 -12.89 -10.24 -3.19
N GLY A 105 -11.92 -9.71 -3.95
CA GLY A 105 -11.24 -10.43 -5.03
C GLY A 105 -10.49 -11.68 -4.55
N TRP A 106 -9.95 -11.63 -3.33
CA TRP A 106 -9.29 -12.76 -2.68
C TRP A 106 -10.17 -13.52 -1.67
N SER A 107 -11.37 -13.01 -1.36
CA SER A 107 -12.23 -13.60 -0.33
C SER A 107 -12.77 -14.99 -0.70
N SER A 108 -13.15 -15.20 -1.97
CA SER A 108 -13.61 -16.53 -2.45
C SER A 108 -12.50 -17.57 -2.34
N VAL A 109 -11.28 -17.22 -2.73
CA VAL A 109 -10.08 -18.08 -2.65
C VAL A 109 -9.90 -18.61 -1.22
N PHE A 110 -10.00 -17.73 -0.20
CA PHE A 110 -9.94 -18.13 1.21
C PHE A 110 -11.21 -18.79 1.75
N ALA A 111 -12.38 -18.51 1.19
CA ALA A 111 -13.66 -19.06 1.64
C ALA A 111 -13.89 -20.51 1.15
N ASP A 112 -13.39 -20.82 -0.05
CA ASP A 112 -13.79 -22.00 -0.82
C ASP A 112 -12.61 -22.91 -1.22
N GLU A 113 -11.44 -22.35 -1.58
CA GLU A 113 -10.31 -23.12 -2.11
C GLU A 113 -9.26 -23.46 -1.03
N ILE A 114 -8.69 -22.44 -0.37
CA ILE A 114 -7.54 -22.59 0.56
C ILE A 114 -7.92 -22.43 2.04
N ARG A 115 -9.18 -22.67 2.35
CA ARG A 115 -9.73 -22.59 3.71
C ARG A 115 -9.15 -23.63 4.67
N HIS A 116 -8.98 -23.18 5.91
CA HIS A 116 -8.74 -23.95 7.13
C HIS A 116 -9.75 -23.52 8.19
N ASP A 117 -10.41 -24.47 8.85
CA ASP A 117 -11.66 -24.17 9.56
C ASP A 117 -11.48 -23.48 10.93
N HIS A 118 -10.31 -23.56 11.55
CA HIS A 118 -9.95 -22.83 12.77
C HIS A 118 -9.40 -21.41 12.54
N ILE A 119 -9.28 -20.99 11.27
CA ILE A 119 -8.67 -19.72 10.85
C ILE A 119 -9.75 -18.72 10.44
N LYS A 120 -9.64 -17.48 10.95
CA LYS A 120 -10.38 -16.32 10.45
C LYS A 120 -9.56 -15.62 9.38
N TYR A 121 -10.19 -15.15 8.30
CA TYR A 121 -9.51 -14.39 7.26
C TYR A 121 -10.09 -12.98 7.18
N ILE A 122 -9.22 -11.99 7.04
CA ILE A 122 -9.56 -10.56 6.93
C ILE A 122 -8.95 -10.04 5.63
N CYS A 123 -9.80 -9.66 4.68
CA CYS A 123 -9.40 -9.04 3.42
C CYS A 123 -9.82 -7.57 3.45
N PRO A 124 -8.97 -6.64 3.96
CA PRO A 124 -9.30 -5.23 4.05
C PRO A 124 -9.34 -4.55 2.68
N HIS A 125 -10.06 -3.43 2.61
CA HIS A 125 -10.12 -2.58 1.43
C HIS A 125 -9.06 -1.49 1.49
N ALA A 126 -8.28 -1.33 0.42
CA ALA A 126 -7.35 -0.22 0.27
C ALA A 126 -8.11 1.13 0.21
N PRO A 127 -7.56 2.23 0.76
CA PRO A 127 -8.11 3.57 0.57
C PRO A 127 -8.25 3.91 -0.92
N THR A 128 -9.36 4.53 -1.31
CA THR A 128 -9.47 5.09 -2.67
C THR A 128 -8.66 6.39 -2.76
N ARG A 129 -7.46 6.32 -3.34
CA ARG A 129 -6.56 7.46 -3.59
C ARG A 129 -6.31 7.63 -5.10
N ALA A 130 -5.75 8.76 -5.50
CA ALA A 130 -5.28 8.96 -6.88
C ALA A 130 -4.00 8.15 -7.12
N VAL A 131 -3.81 7.64 -8.34
CA VAL A 131 -2.63 6.83 -8.69
C VAL A 131 -1.91 7.41 -9.90
N THR A 132 -0.66 7.86 -9.71
CA THR A 132 0.16 8.60 -10.69
C THR A 132 0.50 7.78 -11.93
N LEU A 133 0.91 6.51 -11.78
CA LEU A 133 1.12 5.59 -12.92
C LEU A 133 -0.15 5.45 -13.79
N ASN A 134 -1.33 5.58 -13.18
CA ASN A 134 -2.64 5.54 -13.83
C ASN A 134 -3.20 6.95 -14.09
N PHE A 135 -2.33 7.92 -14.42
CA PHE A 135 -2.66 9.30 -14.79
C PHE A 135 -3.51 10.07 -13.74
N GLY A 136 -3.36 9.73 -12.46
CA GLY A 136 -4.12 10.32 -11.36
C GLY A 136 -5.54 9.79 -11.19
N MET A 137 -5.90 8.69 -11.85
CA MET A 137 -7.22 8.04 -11.66
C MET A 137 -7.41 7.60 -10.21
N GLN A 138 -8.59 7.86 -9.66
CA GLN A 138 -8.99 7.51 -8.29
C GLN A 138 -9.42 6.05 -8.22
N MET A 139 -8.69 5.22 -7.47
CA MET A 139 -8.97 3.79 -7.32
C MET A 139 -8.47 3.26 -5.96
N PRO A 140 -8.89 2.06 -5.51
CA PRO A 140 -8.32 1.42 -4.32
C PRO A 140 -6.81 1.18 -4.50
N ALA A 141 -6.00 1.82 -3.66
CA ALA A 141 -4.54 1.67 -3.67
C ALA A 141 -3.98 1.90 -2.26
N TRP A 142 -3.06 1.03 -1.86
CA TRP A 142 -2.41 1.13 -0.54
C TRP A 142 -1.53 2.39 -0.46
N TYR A 143 -0.79 2.67 -1.53
CA TYR A 143 0.10 3.83 -1.68
C TYR A 143 0.07 4.29 -3.14
N ASP A 144 0.54 5.50 -3.44
CA ASP A 144 0.71 5.94 -4.82
C ASP A 144 1.88 5.17 -5.47
N LEU A 145 1.72 4.87 -6.76
CA LEU A 145 2.67 4.11 -7.55
C LEU A 145 3.17 5.02 -8.67
N TYR A 146 4.43 5.46 -8.57
CA TYR A 146 5.06 6.33 -9.57
C TYR A 146 5.60 5.55 -10.78
N GLY A 147 5.94 4.26 -10.61
CA GLY A 147 6.38 3.40 -11.71
C GLY A 147 6.65 1.96 -11.30
N LEU A 148 6.73 1.07 -12.29
CA LEU A 148 7.07 -0.35 -12.12
C LEU A 148 8.48 -0.63 -12.66
N THR A 149 9.49 0.01 -12.07
CA THR A 149 10.91 -0.24 -12.38
C THR A 149 11.72 -0.41 -11.08
N PRO A 150 12.88 -1.10 -11.09
CA PRO A 150 13.65 -1.36 -9.87
C PRO A 150 14.17 -0.12 -9.13
N ASN A 151 14.21 1.02 -9.85
CA ASN A 151 14.70 2.33 -9.42
C ASN A 151 13.59 3.41 -9.50
N ALA A 152 12.32 3.01 -9.55
CA ALA A 152 11.22 3.96 -9.41
C ALA A 152 11.27 4.59 -8.00
N GLU A 153 10.81 5.84 -7.90
CA GLU A 153 10.53 6.48 -6.62
C GLU A 153 9.36 5.74 -5.94
N GLU A 154 9.35 5.71 -4.61
CA GLU A 154 8.37 4.99 -3.80
C GLU A 154 7.61 6.01 -2.91
N ASP A 155 6.29 5.87 -2.77
CA ASP A 155 5.47 6.71 -1.88
C ASP A 155 5.70 6.33 -0.40
N GLU A 156 6.84 6.74 0.17
CA GLU A 156 7.22 6.39 1.54
C GLU A 156 6.11 6.75 2.56
N GLU A 157 5.45 7.90 2.41
CA GLU A 157 4.39 8.35 3.33
C GLU A 157 3.15 7.44 3.22
N GLY A 158 2.65 7.16 2.02
CA GLY A 158 1.49 6.27 1.83
C GLY A 158 1.78 4.79 2.14
N ILE A 159 3.04 4.33 2.01
CA ILE A 159 3.45 2.99 2.44
C ILE A 159 3.51 2.92 3.97
N ASP A 160 4.11 3.92 4.64
CA ASP A 160 4.17 3.98 6.10
C ASP A 160 2.74 4.14 6.71
N GLU A 161 1.86 4.95 6.11
CA GLU A 161 0.42 5.01 6.44
C GLU A 161 -0.23 3.61 6.40
N SER A 162 -0.06 2.89 5.29
CA SER A 162 -0.75 1.61 5.10
C SER A 162 -0.10 0.46 5.89
N ALA A 163 1.18 0.59 6.26
CA ALA A 163 1.81 -0.30 7.23
C ALA A 163 1.16 -0.12 8.60
N MET A 164 0.93 1.12 9.05
CA MET A 164 0.18 1.41 10.27
C MET A 164 -1.27 0.90 10.21
N ILE A 165 -1.94 0.98 9.06
CA ILE A 165 -3.27 0.38 8.87
C ILE A 165 -3.20 -1.14 9.08
N LEU A 166 -2.25 -1.84 8.46
CA LEU A 166 -2.09 -3.29 8.66
C LEU A 166 -1.79 -3.62 10.13
N HIS A 167 -0.87 -2.90 10.77
CA HIS A 167 -0.52 -3.08 12.18
C HIS A 167 -1.74 -2.92 13.09
N SER A 168 -2.58 -1.90 12.85
CA SER A 168 -3.81 -1.71 13.64
C SER A 168 -4.82 -2.87 13.51
N ILE A 169 -4.84 -3.58 12.38
CA ILE A 169 -5.66 -4.80 12.21
C ILE A 169 -5.03 -5.96 12.98
N ILE A 170 -3.70 -6.12 12.97
CA ILE A 170 -3.01 -7.14 13.78
C ILE A 170 -3.24 -6.89 15.27
N ASP A 171 -3.11 -5.65 15.73
CA ASP A 171 -3.34 -5.28 17.13
C ASP A 171 -4.79 -5.53 17.57
N SER A 172 -5.77 -5.18 16.73
CA SER A 172 -7.19 -5.46 17.00
C SER A 172 -7.48 -6.97 17.13
N GLU A 173 -6.70 -7.84 16.48
CA GLU A 173 -6.81 -9.30 16.62
C GLU A 173 -6.13 -9.82 17.89
N ILE A 174 -5.03 -9.18 18.31
CA ILE A 174 -4.34 -9.47 19.58
C ILE A 174 -5.23 -9.07 20.77
N ASP A 175 -5.83 -7.89 20.73
CA ASP A 175 -6.81 -7.42 21.72
C ASP A 175 -8.09 -8.29 21.74
N SER A 176 -8.42 -8.93 20.60
CA SER A 176 -9.47 -9.96 20.50
C SER A 176 -9.04 -11.34 21.00
N GLY A 177 -7.81 -11.51 21.48
CA GLY A 177 -7.29 -12.73 22.10
C GLY A 177 -6.52 -13.69 21.20
N ILE A 178 -6.14 -13.28 19.98
CA ILE A 178 -5.30 -14.10 19.07
C ILE A 178 -3.82 -13.70 19.23
N PRO A 179 -2.93 -14.57 19.73
CA PRO A 179 -1.51 -14.25 19.86
C PRO A 179 -0.88 -13.86 18.51
N SER A 180 0.11 -12.96 18.50
CA SER A 180 0.75 -12.53 17.24
C SER A 180 1.40 -13.69 16.48
N GLU A 181 1.93 -14.70 17.20
CA GLU A 181 2.45 -15.97 16.66
C GLU A 181 1.36 -16.87 16.03
N ARG A 182 0.10 -16.46 16.11
CA ARG A 182 -1.08 -17.06 15.45
C ARG A 182 -1.69 -16.13 14.39
N ILE A 183 -1.03 -15.00 14.09
CA ILE A 183 -1.42 -14.09 13.01
C ILE A 183 -0.38 -14.19 11.88
N MET A 184 -0.87 -14.32 10.65
CA MET A 184 -0.08 -14.31 9.43
C MET A 184 -0.57 -13.18 8.53
N VAL A 185 0.35 -12.46 7.90
CA VAL A 185 0.02 -11.39 6.94
C VAL A 185 0.38 -11.84 5.53
N GLY A 186 -0.33 -11.33 4.53
CA GLY A 186 0.03 -11.58 3.15
C GLY A 186 -0.61 -10.61 2.17
N GLY A 187 -0.30 -10.79 0.90
CA GLY A 187 -1.00 -10.08 -0.16
C GLY A 187 -0.53 -10.45 -1.56
N PHE A 188 -1.23 -9.88 -2.55
CA PHE A 188 -0.93 -10.00 -3.97
C PHE A 188 -0.46 -8.66 -4.54
N SER A 189 0.55 -8.67 -5.41
CA SER A 189 1.06 -7.47 -6.10
C SER A 189 1.39 -6.35 -5.10
N MET A 190 0.90 -5.12 -5.29
CA MET A 190 1.00 -3.99 -4.35
C MET A 190 0.68 -4.37 -2.88
N GLY A 191 -0.36 -5.18 -2.64
CA GLY A 191 -0.71 -5.64 -1.29
C GLY A 191 0.31 -6.63 -0.72
N GLY A 192 0.88 -7.49 -1.57
CA GLY A 192 1.98 -8.38 -1.17
C GLY A 192 3.26 -7.63 -0.83
N ALA A 193 3.54 -6.51 -1.52
CA ALA A 193 4.70 -5.68 -1.28
C ALA A 193 4.60 -4.98 0.09
N LEU A 194 3.41 -4.46 0.40
CA LEU A 194 3.08 -3.92 1.71
C LEU A 194 3.15 -5.01 2.80
N ALA A 195 2.60 -6.20 2.58
CA ALA A 195 2.65 -7.29 3.57
C ALA A 195 4.09 -7.76 3.87
N LEU A 196 4.98 -7.80 2.86
CA LEU A 196 6.41 -8.06 3.04
C LEU A 196 7.08 -6.97 3.89
N TYR A 197 6.88 -5.69 3.55
CA TYR A 197 7.48 -4.58 4.31
C TYR A 197 6.93 -4.50 5.73
N ALA A 198 5.62 -4.32 5.88
CA ALA A 198 4.95 -4.11 7.16
C ALA A 198 5.08 -5.32 8.10
N GLY A 199 5.07 -6.54 7.57
CA GLY A 199 5.31 -7.76 8.36
C GLY A 199 6.74 -7.91 8.86
N LEU A 200 7.75 -7.44 8.11
CA LEU A 200 9.15 -7.45 8.55
C LEU A 200 9.44 -6.38 9.62
N ILE A 201 8.78 -5.22 9.56
CA ILE A 201 8.97 -4.14 10.54
C ILE A 201 8.07 -4.25 11.79
N TYR A 202 7.07 -5.13 11.80
CA TYR A 202 6.16 -5.28 12.94
C TYR A 202 6.91 -5.71 14.22
N ASP A 203 6.50 -5.19 15.38
CA ASP A 203 7.24 -5.23 16.63
C ASP A 203 7.08 -6.56 17.42
N LYS A 204 6.05 -7.34 17.09
CA LYS A 204 5.75 -8.66 17.68
C LYS A 204 5.96 -9.78 16.64
N PRO A 205 6.35 -11.00 17.05
CA PRO A 205 6.58 -12.09 16.10
C PRO A 205 5.28 -12.55 15.43
N LEU A 206 5.31 -12.74 14.12
CA LEU A 206 4.19 -13.26 13.31
C LEU A 206 4.39 -14.74 12.96
N ALA A 207 3.30 -15.44 12.65
CA ALA A 207 3.34 -16.84 12.23
C ALA A 207 4.00 -17.06 10.84
N GLY A 208 3.93 -16.04 9.97
CA GLY A 208 4.48 -16.06 8.63
C GLY A 208 4.10 -14.83 7.81
N ILE A 209 4.71 -14.71 6.63
CA ILE A 209 4.39 -13.69 5.61
C ILE A 209 4.19 -14.37 4.25
N ILE A 210 3.20 -13.92 3.46
CA ILE A 210 2.94 -14.39 2.09
C ILE A 210 3.01 -13.23 1.09
N GLY A 211 3.86 -13.31 0.07
CA GLY A 211 3.92 -12.33 -1.03
C GLY A 211 3.72 -12.96 -2.40
N LEU A 212 2.56 -12.76 -3.03
CA LEU A 212 2.22 -13.36 -4.34
C LEU A 212 2.38 -12.37 -5.49
N SER A 213 3.12 -12.76 -6.53
CA SER A 213 3.49 -11.96 -7.72
C SER A 213 3.87 -10.52 -7.38
N SER A 214 4.89 -10.39 -6.54
CA SER A 214 5.16 -9.20 -5.71
C SER A 214 6.64 -8.79 -5.69
N PHE A 215 6.94 -7.65 -5.05
CA PHE A 215 8.26 -7.07 -4.87
C PHE A 215 8.38 -6.41 -3.48
N LEU A 216 9.59 -6.11 -3.01
CA LEU A 216 9.79 -5.40 -1.74
C LEU A 216 9.91 -3.89 -1.96
N VAL A 217 9.00 -3.14 -1.32
CA VAL A 217 9.11 -1.69 -1.12
C VAL A 217 9.95 -1.36 0.11
N GLN A 218 10.44 -0.11 0.16
CA GLN A 218 11.21 0.51 1.24
C GLN A 218 12.43 -0.29 1.66
N ARG A 219 13.10 -0.89 0.66
CA ARG A 219 14.31 -1.70 0.78
C ARG A 219 15.39 -1.00 1.64
N THR A 220 15.54 0.30 1.48
CA THR A 220 16.49 1.15 2.23
C THR A 220 16.23 1.22 3.75
N LYS A 221 14.98 0.99 4.20
CA LYS A 221 14.61 0.96 5.63
C LYS A 221 14.85 -0.42 6.28
N LEU A 222 15.18 -1.47 5.50
CA LEU A 222 15.33 -2.85 5.98
C LEU A 222 16.80 -3.33 6.07
N PRO A 223 17.11 -4.31 6.95
CA PRO A 223 16.25 -4.85 8.02
C PRO A 223 16.03 -3.85 9.18
N GLY A 224 16.74 -2.73 9.18
CA GLY A 224 16.66 -1.72 10.23
C GLY A 224 16.98 -2.29 11.62
N ASN A 225 16.33 -1.72 12.64
CA ASN A 225 16.43 -2.17 14.03
C ASN A 225 15.36 -3.21 14.42
N HIS A 226 14.51 -3.65 13.48
CA HIS A 226 13.37 -4.53 13.74
C HIS A 226 13.86 -5.97 13.95
N THR A 227 13.60 -6.56 15.12
CA THR A 227 14.16 -7.86 15.52
C THR A 227 13.14 -8.99 15.54
N ALA A 228 11.88 -8.72 15.90
CA ALA A 228 10.87 -9.75 16.17
C ALA A 228 10.63 -10.69 14.98
N ASN A 229 10.65 -10.16 13.76
CA ASN A 229 10.37 -10.90 12.54
C ASN A 229 11.63 -11.31 11.74
N LYS A 230 12.84 -11.22 12.32
CA LYS A 230 14.09 -11.64 11.64
C LYS A 230 14.15 -13.14 11.29
N GLY A 231 13.41 -13.97 12.01
CA GLY A 231 13.28 -15.41 11.75
C GLY A 231 11.94 -15.83 11.14
N VAL A 232 11.06 -14.88 10.79
CA VAL A 232 9.70 -15.18 10.30
C VAL A 232 9.77 -16.00 9.02
N GLN A 233 8.84 -16.94 8.86
CA GLN A 233 8.79 -17.80 7.67
C GLN A 233 8.11 -17.01 6.54
N ILE A 234 8.73 -16.94 5.35
CA ILE A 234 8.22 -16.12 4.25
C ILE A 234 8.04 -16.98 3.00
N PHE A 235 6.80 -17.10 2.55
CA PHE A 235 6.47 -17.69 1.27
C PHE A 235 6.34 -16.59 0.21
N MET A 236 6.99 -16.79 -0.94
CA MET A 236 6.66 -16.05 -2.16
C MET A 236 6.21 -17.00 -3.26
N GLY A 237 5.16 -16.61 -3.98
CA GLY A 237 4.77 -17.22 -5.24
C GLY A 237 4.91 -16.17 -6.36
N HIS A 238 5.37 -16.56 -7.54
CA HIS A 238 5.55 -15.59 -8.64
C HIS A 238 5.30 -16.19 -10.03
N GLY A 239 4.62 -15.45 -10.90
CA GLY A 239 4.39 -15.82 -12.29
C GLY A 239 5.67 -15.86 -13.13
N GLY A 240 5.91 -16.99 -13.82
CA GLY A 240 7.01 -17.12 -14.79
C GLY A 240 6.81 -16.33 -16.09
N GLN A 241 5.59 -15.89 -16.35
CA GLN A 241 5.18 -15.06 -17.49
C GLN A 241 4.52 -13.75 -17.02
N ASP A 242 4.89 -13.26 -15.83
CA ASP A 242 4.44 -11.96 -15.33
C ASP A 242 5.15 -10.83 -16.08
N PHE A 243 4.36 -9.98 -16.75
CA PHE A 243 4.80 -8.80 -17.48
C PHE A 243 4.46 -7.47 -16.77
N LEU A 244 3.72 -7.51 -15.65
CA LEU A 244 3.36 -6.33 -14.86
C LEU A 244 4.30 -6.17 -13.65
N VAL A 245 4.59 -7.26 -12.95
CA VAL A 245 5.64 -7.36 -11.94
C VAL A 245 6.62 -8.43 -12.40
N PRO A 246 7.63 -8.09 -13.23
CA PRO A 246 8.53 -9.07 -13.83
C PRO A 246 9.18 -9.98 -12.77
N LEU A 247 9.35 -11.26 -13.08
CA LEU A 247 9.96 -12.27 -12.19
C LEU A 247 11.34 -11.85 -11.63
N SER A 248 12.07 -10.96 -12.32
CA SER A 248 13.30 -10.36 -11.80
C SER A 248 13.08 -9.57 -10.51
N PHE A 249 11.93 -8.93 -10.30
CA PHE A 249 11.60 -8.16 -9.10
C PHE A 249 11.36 -9.10 -7.91
N GLY A 250 10.64 -10.20 -8.13
CA GLY A 250 10.49 -11.28 -7.14
C GLY A 250 11.83 -11.89 -6.77
N ARG A 251 12.71 -12.18 -7.75
CA ARG A 251 14.07 -12.69 -7.50
C ARG A 251 14.98 -11.71 -6.75
N MET A 252 14.94 -10.42 -7.08
CA MET A 252 15.67 -9.39 -6.33
C MET A 252 15.14 -9.25 -4.91
N THR A 253 13.83 -9.38 -4.72
CA THR A 253 13.18 -9.35 -3.40
C THR A 253 13.58 -10.53 -2.54
N GLU A 254 13.51 -11.75 -3.08
CA GLU A 254 13.99 -12.95 -2.39
C GLU A 254 15.46 -12.78 -2.00
N ALA A 255 16.34 -12.49 -2.97
CA ALA A 255 17.78 -12.36 -2.73
C ALA A 255 18.13 -11.28 -1.70
N TYR A 256 17.40 -10.16 -1.68
CA TYR A 256 17.60 -9.07 -0.72
C TYR A 256 17.19 -9.49 0.70
N ILE A 257 16.00 -10.08 0.87
CA ILE A 257 15.51 -10.52 2.20
C ILE A 257 16.37 -11.69 2.73
N LYS A 258 16.79 -12.61 1.85
CA LYS A 258 17.57 -13.80 2.21
C LYS A 258 18.95 -13.50 2.78
N ALA A 259 19.44 -12.27 2.62
CA ALA A 259 20.67 -11.78 3.24
C ALA A 259 20.53 -11.51 4.76
N PHE A 260 19.32 -11.34 5.29
CA PHE A 260 19.07 -11.11 6.72
C PHE A 260 17.98 -12.00 7.35
N ASN A 261 17.11 -12.61 6.55
CA ASN A 261 16.19 -13.67 6.96
C ASN A 261 16.28 -14.85 5.97
N PRO A 262 17.00 -15.94 6.29
CA PRO A 262 17.18 -17.06 5.37
C PRO A 262 15.92 -17.92 5.16
N ASN A 263 14.85 -17.68 5.95
CA ASN A 263 13.60 -18.44 5.91
C ASN A 263 12.62 -17.96 4.82
N ILE A 264 13.08 -17.11 3.89
CA ILE A 264 12.33 -16.77 2.68
C ILE A 264 12.54 -17.82 1.58
N ASN A 265 11.46 -18.26 0.97
CA ASN A 265 11.45 -19.22 -0.13
C ASN A 265 10.48 -18.77 -1.22
N MET A 266 10.96 -18.59 -2.44
CA MET A 266 10.13 -18.24 -3.59
C MET A 266 9.92 -19.44 -4.52
N LYS A 267 8.65 -19.80 -4.76
CA LYS A 267 8.23 -20.69 -5.84
C LYS A 267 7.87 -19.88 -7.09
N VAL A 268 8.18 -20.45 -8.26
CA VAL A 268 7.93 -19.83 -9.57
C VAL A 268 7.05 -20.73 -10.40
N TYR A 269 5.94 -20.20 -10.89
CA TYR A 269 4.92 -20.95 -11.63
C TYR A 269 5.07 -20.66 -13.14
N PRO A 270 5.71 -21.53 -13.94
CA PRO A 270 6.34 -21.11 -15.21
C PRO A 270 5.39 -20.66 -16.33
N ARG A 271 4.09 -20.95 -16.22
CA ARG A 271 3.05 -20.56 -17.18
C ARG A 271 2.06 -19.52 -16.62
N MET A 272 2.30 -19.02 -15.40
CA MET A 272 1.44 -18.07 -14.73
C MET A 272 1.90 -16.64 -15.05
N ALA A 273 0.94 -15.77 -15.40
CA ALA A 273 1.16 -14.34 -15.61
C ALA A 273 0.98 -13.58 -14.27
N HIS A 274 0.55 -12.31 -14.32
CA HIS A 274 0.16 -11.54 -13.12
C HIS A 274 -1.20 -12.03 -12.59
N SER A 275 -1.21 -13.19 -11.96
CA SER A 275 -2.38 -13.94 -11.47
C SER A 275 -1.91 -14.90 -10.36
N SER A 276 -2.84 -15.63 -9.74
CA SER A 276 -2.57 -16.92 -9.09
C SER A 276 -2.87 -18.09 -10.03
N CYS A 277 -2.53 -19.32 -9.61
CA CYS A 277 -2.94 -20.57 -10.26
C CYS A 277 -3.17 -21.69 -9.22
N PRO A 278 -3.87 -22.79 -9.56
CA PRO A 278 -4.20 -23.85 -8.60
C PRO A 278 -2.98 -24.46 -7.90
N GLU A 279 -1.85 -24.59 -8.59
CA GLU A 279 -0.59 -25.07 -8.01
C GLU A 279 -0.04 -24.11 -6.93
N GLU A 280 -0.14 -22.78 -7.14
CA GLU A 280 0.22 -21.78 -6.13
C GLU A 280 -0.74 -21.81 -4.93
N LEU A 281 -2.04 -21.98 -5.17
CA LEU A 281 -3.04 -22.05 -4.11
C LEU A 281 -2.85 -23.29 -3.22
N VAL A 282 -2.48 -24.45 -3.78
CA VAL A 282 -2.10 -25.63 -2.98
C VAL A 282 -0.87 -25.33 -2.12
N ASP A 283 0.18 -24.74 -2.71
CA ASP A 283 1.41 -24.41 -1.99
C ASP A 283 1.17 -23.40 -0.84
N VAL A 284 0.33 -22.39 -1.06
CA VAL A 284 -0.09 -21.44 -0.03
C VAL A 284 -0.92 -22.14 1.06
N LYS A 285 -1.83 -23.05 0.68
CA LYS A 285 -2.64 -23.82 1.64
C LYS A 285 -1.78 -24.70 2.54
N GLU A 286 -0.76 -25.36 1.99
CA GLU A 286 0.22 -26.15 2.74
C GLU A 286 1.09 -25.27 3.65
N PHE A 287 1.60 -24.14 3.15
CA PHE A 287 2.37 -23.19 3.97
C PHE A 287 1.57 -22.70 5.18
N ILE A 288 0.30 -22.32 4.98
CA ILE A 288 -0.61 -21.96 6.06
C ILE A 288 -0.77 -23.11 7.06
N ALA A 289 -1.06 -24.34 6.60
CA ALA A 289 -1.23 -25.51 7.47
C ALA A 289 0.03 -25.80 8.31
N GLN A 290 1.21 -25.66 7.72
CA GLN A 290 2.49 -25.90 8.38
C GLN A 290 2.85 -24.83 9.41
N ARG A 291 2.34 -23.60 9.33
CA ARG A 291 2.63 -22.49 10.26
C ARG A 291 1.52 -22.25 11.28
N LEU A 292 0.27 -22.51 10.91
CA LEU A 292 -0.93 -22.30 11.73
C LEU A 292 -1.72 -23.61 11.91
N PRO A 293 -1.15 -24.67 12.52
CA PRO A 293 -1.89 -25.91 12.80
C PRO A 293 -3.05 -25.68 13.81
N PRO A 294 -4.08 -26.54 13.87
CA PRO A 294 -5.16 -26.47 14.87
C PRO A 294 -4.66 -26.61 16.32
N ILE A 295 -5.35 -25.97 17.30
CA ILE A 295 -5.05 -26.00 18.76
C ILE A 295 -6.30 -25.96 19.68
#